data_AF-A0A9E8NHX8-F1
#
_entry.id   AF-A0A9E8NHX8-F1
#
_cell.length_a   1.000
_cell.length_b   1.000
_cell.length_c   1.000
_cell.angle_alpha   90.00
_cell.angle_beta   90.00
_cell.angle_gamma   90.00
#
_symmetry.space_group_name_H-M   'P 1'
#
loop_
_entity.id
_entity.type
_entity.pdbx_description
1 polymer ?
#
loop_
_entity_poly.entity_id
_entity_poly.type
_entity_poly.pdbx_seq_one_letter_code
_entity_poly.pdbx_strand_id
1 'polypeptide(L)'
;MKQNNVIFLLLLIANTAFAQHTDSFSGKYYNLVNGSETSARKRIELQSDIDTTWNRWKERGYSFGFIPSKTPMYTTVNGILSTPYMIQVRGNAEERNKKRWGYHVFEGYAKDDKSRITMLVNKHIEKERPVAELYYYSTVYNHDETAYNWFKIGSDVKQHSFMFGRDKALFYGSLKLTNALTLGAIGKEDISTAKPEGDDEQNAEKDAKYVNYKELKNGGDGTIFYDKDRDIVVIKIKGKWMKVAVEALPDDVRYDF
;
A
#
# COMPACT_ATOMS: atom_id res chain seq x y z
N MET A 1 -2.98 48.25 57.91
CA MET A 1 -2.78 48.19 56.45
C MET A 1 -2.17 46.88 55.92
N LYS A 2 -1.42 46.07 56.68
CA LYS A 2 -0.81 44.82 56.16
C LYS A 2 -1.77 43.62 56.02
N GLN A 3 -2.85 43.52 56.80
CA GLN A 3 -3.77 42.38 56.76
C GLN A 3 -4.72 42.38 55.54
N ASN A 4 -5.14 43.54 55.03
CA ASN A 4 -6.04 43.61 53.87
C ASN A 4 -5.35 43.20 52.56
N ASN A 5 -4.03 43.35 52.46
CA ASN A 5 -3.28 42.97 51.26
C ASN A 5 -3.11 41.45 51.13
N VAL A 6 -3.11 40.69 52.24
CA VAL A 6 -2.98 39.23 52.22
C VAL A 6 -4.27 38.55 51.73
N ILE A 7 -5.43 39.10 52.13
CA ILE A 7 -6.75 38.60 51.68
C ILE A 7 -6.94 38.85 50.18
N PHE A 8 -6.49 40.00 49.68
CA PHE A 8 -6.56 40.31 48.25
C PHE A 8 -5.66 39.39 47.41
N LEU A 9 -4.48 39.02 47.91
CA LEU A 9 -3.58 38.07 47.26
C LEU A 9 -4.17 36.65 47.22
N LEU A 10 -4.80 36.20 48.32
CA LEU A 10 -5.48 34.91 48.38
C LEU A 10 -6.69 34.82 47.43
N LEU A 11 -7.45 35.92 47.27
CA LEU A 11 -8.55 36.01 46.30
C LEU A 11 -8.05 36.00 44.84
N LEU A 12 -6.89 36.59 44.57
CA LEU A 12 -6.27 36.54 43.23
C LEU A 12 -5.72 35.14 42.90
N ILE A 13 -5.12 34.44 43.86
CA ILE A 13 -4.62 33.06 43.68
C ILE A 13 -5.79 32.09 43.51
N ALA A 14 -6.90 32.27 44.25
CA ALA A 14 -8.10 31.46 44.09
C ALA A 14 -8.71 31.62 42.69
N ASN A 15 -8.75 32.84 42.13
CA ASN A 15 -9.25 33.07 40.77
C ASN A 15 -8.35 32.41 39.70
N THR A 16 -7.03 32.35 39.89
CA THR A 16 -6.15 31.62 38.97
C THR A 16 -6.33 30.10 39.03
N ALA A 17 -6.76 29.55 40.18
CA ALA A 17 -7.06 28.13 40.32
C ALA A 17 -8.44 27.76 39.73
N PHE A 18 -9.44 28.65 39.85
CA PHE A 18 -10.76 28.44 39.24
C PHE A 18 -10.80 28.73 37.73
N ALA A 19 -9.85 29.48 37.17
CA ALA A 19 -9.68 29.60 35.71
C ALA A 19 -9.08 28.33 35.05
N GLN A 20 -8.66 27.34 35.85
CA GLN A 20 -8.32 25.99 35.39
C GLN A 20 -9.46 24.99 35.60
N HIS A 21 -10.67 25.43 35.97
CA HIS A 21 -11.85 24.65 35.66
C HIS A 21 -12.06 24.69 34.15
N THR A 22 -11.45 23.72 33.48
CA THR A 22 -11.89 23.28 32.16
C THR A 22 -13.39 23.09 32.24
N ASP A 23 -14.15 23.94 31.53
CA ASP A 23 -15.47 23.57 31.03
C ASP A 23 -15.39 22.11 30.60
N SER A 24 -16.35 21.29 31.03
CA SER A 24 -16.36 19.87 30.68
C SER A 24 -16.23 19.76 29.17
N PHE A 25 -15.01 19.42 28.73
CA PHE A 25 -14.63 19.27 27.35
C PHE A 25 -15.22 17.91 26.92
N SER A 26 -16.54 17.86 26.80
CA SER A 26 -17.28 16.74 26.21
C SER A 26 -18.09 17.31 25.06
N GLY A 27 -17.41 17.54 23.94
CA GLY A 27 -18.08 17.82 22.68
C GLY A 27 -18.70 16.54 22.14
N LYS A 28 -19.82 16.64 21.44
CA LYS A 28 -20.53 15.52 20.78
C LYS A 28 -19.62 14.55 19.99
N TYR A 29 -18.47 15.02 19.52
CA TYR A 29 -17.57 14.32 18.59
C TYR A 29 -16.23 13.87 19.20
N TYR A 30 -15.97 14.17 20.47
CA TYR A 30 -14.80 13.67 21.18
C TYR A 30 -15.18 13.35 22.63
N ASN A 31 -14.94 12.11 23.03
CA ASN A 31 -15.31 11.61 24.36
C ASN A 31 -14.09 11.08 25.10
N LEU A 32 -13.94 11.48 26.35
CA LEU A 32 -12.96 10.89 27.26
C LEU A 32 -13.59 9.69 27.98
N VAL A 33 -13.32 8.48 27.49
CA VAL A 33 -13.91 7.24 28.01
C VAL A 33 -12.91 6.48 28.90
N ASN A 34 -13.40 5.64 29.81
CA ASN A 34 -12.52 4.76 30.59
C ASN A 34 -11.80 3.77 29.67
N GLY A 35 -10.53 3.49 29.97
CA GLY A 35 -9.73 2.53 29.22
C GLY A 35 -10.21 1.08 29.42
N SER A 36 -10.78 0.78 30.58
CA SER A 36 -11.50 -0.47 30.86
C SER A 36 -12.54 -0.21 31.96
N GLU A 37 -13.44 -1.18 32.20
CA GLU A 37 -14.43 -1.10 33.29
C GLU A 37 -13.79 -0.91 34.68
N THR A 38 -12.56 -1.40 34.85
CA THR A 38 -11.82 -1.42 36.13
C THR A 38 -10.71 -0.37 36.21
N SER A 39 -10.44 0.40 35.15
CA SER A 39 -9.31 1.34 35.09
C SER A 39 -9.77 2.78 35.15
N ALA A 40 -9.17 3.56 36.06
CA ALA A 40 -9.32 5.01 36.09
C ALA A 40 -8.58 5.73 34.95
N ARG A 41 -7.74 5.01 34.18
CA ARG A 41 -7.06 5.57 33.00
C ARG A 41 -8.10 5.83 31.92
N LYS A 42 -7.91 6.92 31.18
CA LYS A 42 -8.84 7.37 30.16
C LYS A 42 -8.24 7.21 28.76
N ARG A 43 -9.09 7.08 27.75
CA ARG A 43 -8.75 7.20 26.33
C ARG A 43 -9.70 8.18 25.65
N ILE A 44 -9.22 8.81 24.58
CA ILE A 44 -10.07 9.66 23.74
C ILE A 44 -10.68 8.80 22.64
N GLU A 45 -11.98 8.96 22.43
CA GLU A 45 -12.70 8.42 21.29
C GLU A 45 -13.20 9.56 20.42
N LEU A 46 -12.82 9.56 19.14
CA LEU A 46 -13.28 10.51 18.14
C LEU A 46 -14.41 9.88 17.33
N GLN A 47 -15.45 10.66 17.07
CA GLN A 47 -16.63 10.21 16.31
C GLN A 47 -16.99 11.24 15.24
N SER A 48 -17.60 10.77 14.16
CA SER A 48 -18.08 11.59 13.05
C SER A 48 -19.46 11.10 12.62
N ASP A 49 -20.31 12.04 12.18
CA ASP A 49 -21.66 11.73 11.72
C ASP A 49 -21.64 11.18 10.28
N ILE A 50 -22.69 10.46 9.91
CA ILE A 50 -23.00 10.13 8.52
C ILE A 50 -23.87 11.26 7.97
N ASP A 51 -23.40 11.96 6.94
CA ASP A 51 -24.15 13.03 6.27
C ASP A 51 -24.07 12.84 4.75
N THR A 52 -25.17 12.44 4.13
CA THR A 52 -25.25 12.23 2.66
C THR A 52 -25.19 13.54 1.87
N THR A 53 -25.38 14.69 2.53
CA THR A 53 -25.35 16.02 1.91
C THR A 53 -23.97 16.68 1.96
N TRP A 54 -22.99 16.06 2.64
CA TRP A 54 -21.62 16.58 2.72
C TRP A 54 -21.04 16.82 1.33
N ASN A 55 -20.71 18.09 1.03
CA ASN A 55 -20.37 18.50 -0.34
C ASN A 55 -19.15 17.76 -0.92
N ARG A 56 -18.23 17.29 -0.05
CA ARG A 56 -17.08 16.48 -0.47
C ARG A 56 -17.50 15.16 -1.13
N TRP A 57 -18.68 14.61 -0.88
CA TRP A 57 -19.14 13.42 -1.61
C TRP A 57 -19.29 13.64 -3.12
N LYS A 58 -19.43 14.90 -3.57
CA LYS A 58 -19.38 15.23 -5.00
C LYS A 58 -17.96 15.16 -5.58
N GLU A 59 -16.94 15.23 -4.73
CA GLU A 59 -15.55 15.10 -5.11
C GLU A 59 -15.17 13.61 -5.13
N ARG A 60 -14.70 13.15 -6.29
CA ARG A 60 -14.37 11.74 -6.51
C ARG A 60 -13.37 11.18 -5.49
N GLY A 61 -12.38 11.97 -5.08
CA GLY A 61 -11.36 11.56 -4.09
C GLY A 61 -11.96 11.13 -2.75
N TYR A 62 -13.13 11.67 -2.39
CA TYR A 62 -13.81 11.39 -1.14
C TYR A 62 -14.91 10.34 -1.31
N SER A 63 -15.61 10.27 -2.44
CA SER A 63 -16.71 9.31 -2.62
C SER A 63 -16.33 7.98 -3.26
N PHE A 64 -15.23 7.90 -4.01
CA PHE A 64 -14.88 6.70 -4.76
C PHE A 64 -14.62 5.50 -3.83
N GLY A 65 -15.46 4.49 -3.90
CA GLY A 65 -15.34 3.28 -3.07
C GLY A 65 -15.92 3.38 -1.66
N PHE A 66 -16.64 4.47 -1.37
CA PHE A 66 -17.38 4.67 -0.14
C PHE A 66 -18.88 4.65 -0.41
N ILE A 67 -19.67 4.32 0.62
CA ILE A 67 -21.14 4.38 0.57
C ILE A 67 -21.54 5.59 1.42
N PRO A 68 -21.93 6.74 0.83
CA PRO A 68 -22.19 7.97 1.58
C PRO A 68 -23.28 7.84 2.65
N SER A 69 -24.23 6.93 2.48
CA SER A 69 -25.29 6.65 3.46
C SER A 69 -24.86 5.76 4.64
N LYS A 70 -23.63 5.25 4.62
CA LYS A 70 -23.09 4.34 5.66
C LYS A 70 -21.74 4.79 6.21
N THR A 71 -21.03 5.65 5.49
CA THR A 71 -19.66 6.07 5.82
C THR A 71 -19.71 7.38 6.61
N PRO A 72 -19.14 7.45 7.83
CA PRO A 72 -18.97 8.72 8.52
C PRO A 72 -18.16 9.71 7.68
N MET A 73 -18.44 11.00 7.82
CA MET A 73 -17.59 12.05 7.23
C MET A 73 -16.15 11.92 7.75
N TYR A 74 -15.19 12.35 6.93
CA TYR A 74 -13.79 12.20 7.28
C TYR A 74 -13.43 13.09 8.47
N THR A 75 -12.67 12.56 9.42
CA THR A 75 -12.08 13.37 10.50
C THR A 75 -10.72 13.86 10.05
N THR A 76 -10.52 15.18 10.09
CA THR A 76 -9.26 15.82 9.68
C THR A 76 -8.45 16.20 10.90
N VAL A 77 -7.14 15.90 10.87
CA VAL A 77 -6.16 16.47 11.79
C VAL A 77 -5.47 17.63 11.08
N ASN A 78 -5.82 18.88 11.46
CA ASN A 78 -5.22 20.10 10.90
C ASN A 78 -3.87 20.40 11.56
N GLY A 79 -2.92 19.48 11.43
CA GLY A 79 -1.61 19.58 12.07
C GLY A 79 -0.81 18.30 11.89
N ILE A 80 0.30 18.21 12.61
CA ILE A 80 1.17 17.03 12.59
C ILE A 80 0.59 15.98 13.55
N LEU A 81 0.33 14.77 13.04
CA LEU A 81 0.08 13.60 13.88
C LEU A 81 1.41 12.90 14.14
N SER A 82 1.92 12.99 15.38
CA SER A 82 3.13 12.28 15.82
C SER A 82 2.82 11.46 17.06
N THR A 83 3.19 10.18 17.06
CA THR A 83 2.99 9.26 18.17
C THR A 83 4.18 8.31 18.28
N PRO A 84 4.70 8.02 19.48
CA PRO A 84 5.73 7.00 19.68
C PRO A 84 5.16 5.57 19.67
N TYR A 85 3.84 5.42 19.52
CA TYR A 85 3.12 4.16 19.55
C TYR A 85 2.49 3.80 18.20
N MET A 86 2.13 2.52 18.05
CA MET A 86 1.49 1.96 16.85
C MET A 86 0.19 2.70 16.48
N ILE A 87 0.06 3.07 15.20
CA ILE A 87 -1.24 3.38 14.59
C ILE A 87 -1.83 2.07 14.05
N GLN A 88 -3.04 1.73 14.48
CA GLN A 88 -3.69 0.49 14.07
C GLN A 88 -4.93 0.75 13.23
N VAL A 89 -4.99 0.14 12.04
CA VAL A 89 -6.16 0.17 11.17
C VAL A 89 -6.88 -1.18 11.23
N ARG A 90 -7.88 -1.28 12.10
CA ARG A 90 -8.74 -2.46 12.23
C ARG A 90 -9.97 -2.33 11.36
N GLY A 91 -10.38 -3.44 10.76
CA GLY A 91 -11.58 -3.48 9.94
C GLY A 91 -11.68 -4.82 9.23
N ASN A 92 -12.89 -5.36 9.21
CA ASN A 92 -13.28 -6.56 8.47
C ASN A 92 -14.63 -6.27 7.76
N ALA A 93 -15.14 -7.24 7.01
CA ALA A 93 -16.36 -7.08 6.22
C ALA A 93 -17.64 -6.82 7.05
N GLU A 94 -17.60 -7.16 8.35
CA GLU A 94 -18.72 -7.10 9.30
C GLU A 94 -18.72 -5.82 10.14
N GLU A 95 -17.64 -5.04 10.13
CA GLU A 95 -17.55 -3.78 10.85
C GLU A 95 -18.53 -2.73 10.31
N ARG A 96 -19.16 -1.97 11.22
CA ARG A 96 -20.25 -1.02 10.92
C ARG A 96 -19.92 -0.04 9.79
N ASN A 97 -18.68 0.43 9.72
CA ASN A 97 -18.23 1.41 8.73
C ASN A 97 -17.44 0.78 7.58
N LYS A 98 -17.06 -0.50 7.70
CA LYS A 98 -16.18 -1.27 6.79
C LYS A 98 -14.85 -0.57 6.48
N LYS A 99 -13.83 -1.30 6.02
CA LYS A 99 -12.71 -0.66 5.30
C LYS A 99 -13.20 -0.27 3.91
N ARG A 100 -12.53 0.69 3.24
CA ARG A 100 -12.77 0.94 1.81
C ARG A 100 -12.59 -0.38 1.05
N TRP A 101 -13.72 -0.90 0.56
CA TRP A 101 -13.89 -2.25 -0.01
C TRP A 101 -13.46 -3.44 0.85
N GLY A 102 -13.22 -3.27 2.15
CA GLY A 102 -12.91 -4.35 3.09
C GLY A 102 -11.44 -4.70 3.26
N TYR A 103 -10.53 -4.18 2.43
CA TYR A 103 -9.11 -4.58 2.40
C TYR A 103 -8.11 -3.41 2.39
N HIS A 104 -8.54 -2.16 2.16
CA HIS A 104 -7.65 -0.99 2.23
C HIS A 104 -7.23 -0.70 3.67
N VAL A 105 -5.91 -0.52 3.90
CA VAL A 105 -5.35 -0.16 5.21
C VAL A 105 -4.67 1.21 5.22
N PHE A 106 -4.17 1.69 4.09
CA PHE A 106 -3.54 3.01 3.98
C PHE A 106 -3.67 3.55 2.55
N GLU A 107 -3.92 4.86 2.45
CA GLU A 107 -3.86 5.61 1.21
C GLU A 107 -3.19 6.96 1.43
N GLY A 108 -2.25 7.31 0.56
CA GLY A 108 -1.56 8.60 0.57
C GLY A 108 -1.62 9.24 -0.81
N TYR A 109 -2.21 10.42 -0.91
CA TYR A 109 -2.40 11.14 -2.16
C TYR A 109 -1.20 12.07 -2.44
N ALA A 110 -0.80 12.15 -3.70
CA ALA A 110 0.22 13.08 -4.16
C ALA A 110 -0.33 14.52 -4.22
N LYS A 111 0.54 15.49 -4.51
CA LYS A 111 0.18 16.91 -4.67
C LYS A 111 -0.95 17.15 -5.69
N ASP A 112 -1.11 16.25 -6.66
CA ASP A 112 -2.13 16.34 -7.70
C ASP A 112 -3.53 15.86 -7.26
N ASP A 113 -3.65 15.33 -6.03
CA ASP A 113 -4.86 14.73 -5.45
C ASP A 113 -5.47 13.61 -6.33
N LYS A 114 -4.65 12.98 -7.17
CA LYS A 114 -5.07 11.97 -8.14
C LYS A 114 -4.21 10.73 -8.07
N SER A 115 -2.89 10.90 -8.08
CA SER A 115 -1.94 9.80 -7.92
C SER A 115 -1.88 9.42 -6.44
N ARG A 116 -1.80 8.12 -6.12
CA ARG A 116 -1.87 7.67 -4.73
C ARG A 116 -1.06 6.41 -4.45
N ILE A 117 -0.40 6.38 -3.32
CA ILE A 117 0.07 5.13 -2.74
C ILE A 117 -1.13 4.45 -2.10
N THR A 118 -1.29 3.16 -2.34
CA THR A 118 -2.37 2.34 -1.77
C THR A 118 -1.76 1.08 -1.17
N MET A 119 -2.12 0.79 0.08
CA MET A 119 -1.77 -0.46 0.77
C MET A 119 -3.04 -1.25 1.06
N LEU A 120 -3.06 -2.50 0.60
CA LEU A 120 -4.15 -3.44 0.79
C LEU A 120 -3.65 -4.67 1.55
N VAL A 121 -4.55 -5.31 2.30
CA VAL A 121 -4.26 -6.57 2.98
C VAL A 121 -5.43 -7.53 2.74
N ASN A 122 -5.10 -8.73 2.27
CA ASN A 122 -6.03 -9.83 2.01
C ASN A 122 -7.09 -9.50 0.94
N LYS A 123 -6.77 -8.66 -0.05
CA LYS A 123 -7.63 -8.51 -1.25
C LYS A 123 -7.61 -9.80 -2.08
N HIS A 124 -6.42 -10.36 -2.29
CA HIS A 124 -6.20 -11.56 -3.10
C HIS A 124 -5.55 -12.69 -2.30
N ILE A 125 -5.70 -13.91 -2.82
CA ILE A 125 -4.94 -15.10 -2.42
C ILE A 125 -4.09 -15.50 -3.62
N GLU A 126 -2.77 -15.48 -3.44
CA GLU A 126 -1.81 -15.94 -4.45
C GLU A 126 -0.94 -17.03 -3.86
N LYS A 127 -0.68 -18.09 -4.65
CA LYS A 127 0.11 -19.25 -4.19
C LYS A 127 -0.35 -19.75 -2.81
N GLU A 128 -1.67 -19.95 -2.69
CA GLU A 128 -2.35 -20.48 -1.50
C GLU A 128 -2.30 -19.57 -0.25
N ARG A 129 -1.78 -18.34 -0.36
CA ARG A 129 -1.65 -17.43 0.78
C ARG A 129 -2.27 -16.06 0.47
N PRO A 130 -2.91 -15.40 1.47
CA PRO A 130 -3.40 -14.05 1.28
C PRO A 130 -2.23 -13.07 1.11
N VAL A 131 -2.43 -12.05 0.27
CA VAL A 131 -1.39 -11.08 -0.11
C VAL A 131 -1.58 -9.75 0.59
N ALA A 132 -0.48 -9.13 1.00
CA ALA A 132 -0.42 -7.70 1.30
C ALA A 132 0.17 -6.98 0.09
N GLU A 133 -0.55 -5.97 -0.41
CA GLU A 133 -0.23 -5.30 -1.66
C GLU A 133 0.12 -3.85 -1.38
N LEU A 134 1.15 -3.34 -2.04
CA LEU A 134 1.56 -1.95 -1.96
C LEU A 134 1.97 -1.48 -3.35
N TYR A 135 1.28 -0.47 -3.85
CA TYR A 135 1.51 0.07 -5.19
C TYR A 135 1.27 1.58 -5.23
N TYR A 136 1.85 2.22 -6.24
CA TYR A 136 1.68 3.64 -6.51
C TYR A 136 0.86 3.85 -7.78
N TYR A 137 -0.40 4.23 -7.63
CA TYR A 137 -1.29 4.53 -8.76
C TYR A 137 -0.95 5.89 -9.39
N SER A 138 -1.04 5.94 -10.72
CA SER A 138 -0.99 7.17 -11.51
C SER A 138 -2.38 7.84 -11.55
N THR A 139 -2.55 8.79 -12.45
CA THR A 139 -3.83 9.47 -12.66
C THR A 139 -4.79 8.69 -13.56
N VAL A 140 -4.30 7.64 -14.24
CA VAL A 140 -5.10 6.76 -15.09
C VAL A 140 -5.75 5.69 -14.23
N TYR A 141 -7.06 5.48 -14.40
CA TYR A 141 -7.87 4.56 -13.58
C TYR A 141 -8.28 3.33 -14.39
N ASN A 142 -7.31 2.47 -14.66
CA ASN A 142 -7.52 1.14 -15.20
C ASN A 142 -6.48 0.20 -14.57
N HIS A 143 -6.46 -1.07 -14.95
CA HIS A 143 -5.45 -1.99 -14.45
C HIS A 143 -4.20 -2.06 -15.34
N ASP A 144 -4.07 -1.26 -16.40
CA ASP A 144 -2.94 -1.30 -17.34
C ASP A 144 -1.62 -0.85 -16.70
N GLU A 145 -0.47 -1.19 -17.30
CA GLU A 145 0.86 -0.74 -16.85
C GLU A 145 0.95 0.79 -16.64
N THR A 146 0.27 1.59 -17.47
CA THR A 146 0.27 3.06 -17.40
C THR A 146 -0.49 3.63 -16.19
N ALA A 147 -1.33 2.83 -15.55
CA ALA A 147 -1.98 3.20 -14.29
C ALA A 147 -1.06 3.09 -13.08
N TYR A 148 0.16 2.58 -13.22
CA TYR A 148 1.09 2.39 -12.11
C TYR A 148 2.37 3.21 -12.32
N ASN A 149 2.70 4.01 -11.31
CA ASN A 149 3.95 4.73 -11.19
C ASN A 149 5.03 3.86 -10.54
N TRP A 150 6.28 4.33 -10.57
CA TRP A 150 7.40 3.71 -9.85
C TRP A 150 7.28 3.89 -8.34
N PHE A 151 7.21 2.78 -7.62
CA PHE A 151 7.40 2.73 -6.17
C PHE A 151 8.86 2.44 -5.86
N LYS A 152 9.56 3.39 -5.23
CA LYS A 152 11.00 3.29 -4.96
C LYS A 152 11.28 2.89 -3.52
N ILE A 153 12.15 1.91 -3.33
CA ILE A 153 12.56 1.41 -2.01
C ILE A 153 14.06 1.65 -1.84
N GLY A 154 14.43 2.40 -0.79
CA GLY A 154 15.80 2.46 -0.25
C GLY A 154 16.51 3.82 -0.27
N SER A 155 16.18 4.73 -1.19
CA SER A 155 16.83 6.06 -1.27
C SER A 155 15.94 7.06 -1.98
N ASP A 156 16.10 8.35 -1.70
CA ASP A 156 15.53 9.48 -2.43
C ASP A 156 16.42 9.97 -3.60
N VAL A 157 17.67 9.49 -3.70
CA VAL A 157 18.63 9.90 -4.75
C VAL A 157 18.33 9.20 -6.09
N LYS A 158 18.18 9.98 -7.17
CA LYS A 158 17.90 9.45 -8.51
C LYS A 158 18.92 8.38 -8.93
N GLN A 159 18.46 7.31 -9.59
CA GLN A 159 19.32 6.21 -10.07
C GLN A 159 20.11 5.47 -8.96
N HIS A 160 19.60 5.51 -7.73
CA HIS A 160 20.04 4.64 -6.64
C HIS A 160 18.86 3.81 -6.13
N SER A 161 19.15 2.66 -5.53
CA SER A 161 18.18 1.71 -4.97
C SER A 161 17.31 0.98 -6.01
N PHE A 162 16.07 0.64 -5.66
CA PHE A 162 15.23 -0.30 -6.40
C PHE A 162 13.85 0.30 -6.68
N MET A 163 13.39 0.21 -7.92
CA MET A 163 12.06 0.70 -8.33
C MET A 163 11.18 -0.46 -8.75
N PHE A 164 9.93 -0.44 -8.33
CA PHE A 164 8.92 -1.46 -8.62
C PHE A 164 7.71 -0.77 -9.26
N GLY A 165 7.26 -1.28 -10.41
CA GLY A 165 6.02 -0.90 -11.08
C GLY A 165 5.09 -2.11 -11.15
N ARG A 166 4.08 -2.08 -12.04
CA ARG A 166 3.12 -3.19 -12.19
C ARG A 166 3.80 -4.50 -12.61
N ASP A 167 4.48 -4.48 -13.75
CA ASP A 167 5.09 -5.69 -14.35
C ASP A 167 6.62 -5.62 -14.40
N LYS A 168 7.22 -4.58 -13.81
CA LYS A 168 8.64 -4.25 -13.98
C LYS A 168 9.30 -3.89 -12.67
N ALA A 169 10.56 -4.27 -12.55
CA ALA A 169 11.43 -3.81 -11.48
C ALA A 169 12.80 -3.41 -12.04
N LEU A 170 13.30 -2.25 -11.59
CA LEU A 170 14.59 -1.70 -12.00
C LEU A 170 15.52 -1.66 -10.78
N PHE A 171 16.67 -2.32 -10.90
CA PHE A 171 17.65 -2.46 -9.84
C PHE A 171 18.88 -1.61 -10.19
N TYR A 172 19.02 -0.44 -9.57
CA TYR A 172 20.22 0.40 -9.74
C TYR A 172 21.35 0.02 -8.79
N GLY A 173 21.03 -0.64 -7.66
CA GLY A 173 22.02 -1.12 -6.69
C GLY A 173 22.54 -2.53 -6.99
N SER A 174 23.56 -2.95 -6.25
CA SER A 174 24.04 -4.33 -6.28
C SER A 174 22.96 -5.28 -5.76
N LEU A 175 22.63 -6.32 -6.54
CA LEU A 175 21.76 -7.41 -6.12
C LEU A 175 22.62 -8.63 -5.78
N LYS A 176 22.59 -9.07 -4.51
CA LYS A 176 23.19 -10.33 -4.07
C LYS A 176 22.07 -11.30 -3.70
N LEU A 177 21.96 -12.40 -4.43
CA LEU A 177 21.05 -13.51 -4.13
C LEU A 177 21.81 -14.54 -3.29
N THR A 178 21.36 -14.80 -2.06
CA THR A 178 21.98 -15.79 -1.17
C THR A 178 21.38 -17.19 -1.31
N ASN A 179 20.38 -17.34 -2.19
CA ASN A 179 19.69 -18.59 -2.46
C ASN A 179 19.58 -18.79 -3.98
N ALA A 180 18.95 -19.89 -4.41
CA ALA A 180 18.75 -20.22 -5.80
C ALA A 180 17.90 -19.17 -6.53
N LEU A 181 18.24 -18.94 -7.81
CA LEU A 181 17.46 -18.17 -8.76
C LEU A 181 16.86 -19.14 -9.77
N THR A 182 15.55 -19.20 -9.84
CA THR A 182 14.84 -19.97 -10.88
C THR A 182 14.42 -19.00 -11.99
N LEU A 183 14.80 -19.31 -13.23
CA LEU A 183 14.35 -18.56 -14.39
C LEU A 183 12.88 -18.86 -14.68
N GLY A 184 12.17 -17.90 -15.30
CA GLY A 184 10.83 -18.15 -15.82
C GLY A 184 10.87 -19.30 -16.83
N ALA A 185 10.14 -20.37 -16.54
CA ALA A 185 9.95 -21.50 -17.44
C ALA A 185 8.81 -21.16 -18.41
N ILE A 186 9.17 -20.74 -19.62
CA ILE A 186 8.23 -20.18 -20.60
C ILE A 186 8.23 -21.07 -21.84
N GLY A 187 7.08 -21.65 -22.15
CA GLY A 187 6.79 -22.39 -23.39
C GLY A 187 5.83 -21.62 -24.29
N LYS A 188 5.48 -22.23 -25.42
CA LYS A 188 4.57 -21.63 -26.41
C LYS A 188 3.20 -21.28 -25.82
N GLU A 189 2.70 -22.09 -24.89
CA GLU A 189 1.40 -21.91 -24.24
C GLU A 189 1.38 -20.80 -23.18
N ASP A 190 2.55 -20.33 -22.74
CA ASP A 190 2.72 -19.23 -21.79
C ASP A 190 2.84 -17.87 -22.48
N ILE A 191 2.74 -17.83 -23.80
CA ILE A 191 2.89 -16.63 -24.62
C ILE A 191 1.59 -16.35 -25.36
N SER A 192 1.05 -15.14 -25.16
CA SER A 192 -0.03 -14.60 -25.99
C SER A 192 0.49 -13.39 -26.75
N THR A 193 0.37 -13.36 -28.07
CA THR A 193 0.82 -12.23 -28.89
C THR A 193 -0.19 -11.07 -28.92
N ALA A 194 -1.43 -11.34 -28.51
CA ALA A 194 -2.51 -10.36 -28.42
C ALA A 194 -2.84 -10.07 -26.96
N LYS A 195 -3.07 -8.80 -26.64
CA LYS A 195 -3.58 -8.39 -25.33
C LYS A 195 -5.05 -8.86 -25.22
N PRO A 196 -5.47 -9.50 -24.12
CA PRO A 196 -6.89 -9.78 -23.91
C PRO A 196 -7.70 -8.48 -23.85
N GLU A 197 -8.92 -8.51 -24.37
CA GLU A 197 -9.86 -7.39 -24.23
C GLU A 197 -10.46 -7.35 -22.82
N GLY A 198 -10.72 -6.14 -22.32
CA GLY A 198 -11.39 -5.92 -21.05
C GLY A 198 -10.44 -5.64 -19.90
N ASP A 199 -10.88 -6.00 -18.70
CA ASP A 199 -10.18 -5.69 -17.46
C ASP A 199 -9.08 -6.71 -17.15
N ASP A 200 -7.86 -6.24 -16.85
CA ASP A 200 -6.70 -7.11 -16.66
C ASP A 200 -6.81 -7.99 -15.40
N GLU A 201 -7.50 -7.52 -14.35
CA GLU A 201 -7.76 -8.33 -13.13
C GLU A 201 -8.69 -9.51 -13.44
N GLN A 202 -9.75 -9.29 -14.22
CA GLN A 202 -10.65 -10.37 -14.64
C GLN A 202 -10.00 -11.38 -15.59
N ASN A 203 -8.99 -10.94 -16.35
CA ASN A 203 -8.28 -11.75 -17.34
C ASN A 203 -6.85 -12.12 -16.91
N ALA A 204 -6.54 -12.05 -15.61
CA ALA A 204 -5.16 -12.06 -15.09
C ALA A 204 -4.27 -13.16 -15.68
N GLU A 205 -4.76 -14.39 -15.81
CA GLU A 205 -3.99 -15.51 -16.38
C GLU A 205 -3.63 -15.30 -17.86
N LYS A 206 -4.55 -14.75 -18.66
CA LYS A 206 -4.31 -14.47 -20.09
C LYS A 206 -3.43 -13.24 -20.24
N ASP A 207 -3.62 -12.23 -19.41
CA ASP A 207 -2.82 -11.01 -19.42
C ASP A 207 -1.37 -11.31 -19.04
N ALA A 208 -1.12 -12.19 -18.05
CA ALA A 208 0.21 -12.65 -17.69
C ALA A 208 0.97 -13.29 -18.88
N LYS A 209 0.26 -14.02 -19.76
CA LYS A 209 0.87 -14.58 -21.00
C LYS A 209 1.23 -13.50 -22.01
N TYR A 210 0.44 -12.42 -22.06
CA TYR A 210 0.75 -11.26 -22.88
C TYR A 210 1.94 -10.47 -22.31
N VAL A 211 2.08 -10.40 -20.99
CA VAL A 211 3.28 -9.83 -20.34
C VAL A 211 4.53 -10.61 -20.74
N ASN A 212 4.52 -11.95 -20.71
CA ASN A 212 5.66 -12.76 -21.21
C ASN A 212 6.04 -12.41 -22.65
N TYR A 213 5.05 -12.27 -23.54
CA TYR A 213 5.28 -11.85 -24.93
C TYR A 213 5.94 -10.47 -25.01
N LYS A 214 5.39 -9.49 -24.29
CA LYS A 214 5.88 -8.10 -24.25
C LYS A 214 7.32 -8.05 -23.79
N GLU A 215 7.65 -8.74 -22.69
CA GLU A 215 8.98 -8.72 -22.09
C GLU A 215 10.01 -9.50 -22.92
N LEU A 216 9.64 -10.62 -23.54
CA LEU A 216 10.56 -11.33 -24.45
C LEU A 216 10.80 -10.52 -25.75
N LYS A 217 9.75 -9.92 -26.32
CA LYS A 217 9.87 -9.12 -27.55
C LYS A 217 10.75 -7.88 -27.33
N ASN A 218 10.49 -7.16 -26.24
CA ASN A 218 11.14 -5.89 -25.94
C ASN A 218 12.42 -6.04 -25.10
N GLY A 219 12.68 -7.23 -24.56
CA GLY A 219 13.86 -7.53 -23.77
C GLY A 219 15.15 -7.22 -24.53
N GLY A 220 16.10 -6.57 -23.85
CA GLY A 220 17.40 -6.24 -24.41
C GLY A 220 18.36 -7.44 -24.42
N ASP A 221 19.58 -7.18 -24.89
CA ASP A 221 20.68 -8.13 -24.71
C ASP A 221 20.88 -8.45 -23.22
N GLY A 222 21.14 -9.72 -22.91
CA GLY A 222 21.22 -10.23 -21.55
C GLY A 222 19.89 -10.73 -20.97
N THR A 223 18.77 -10.62 -21.68
CA THR A 223 17.51 -11.26 -21.26
C THR A 223 17.66 -12.78 -21.29
N ILE A 224 17.33 -13.47 -20.18
CA ILE A 224 17.49 -14.93 -20.02
C ILE A 224 16.16 -15.55 -19.54
N PHE A 225 15.81 -16.72 -20.07
CA PHE A 225 14.70 -17.54 -19.56
C PHE A 225 14.98 -19.04 -19.79
N TYR A 226 14.15 -19.91 -19.21
CA TYR A 226 14.18 -21.35 -19.49
C TYR A 226 13.08 -21.69 -20.50
N ASP A 227 13.46 -22.16 -21.69
CA ASP A 227 12.53 -22.67 -22.70
C ASP A 227 12.17 -24.11 -22.33
N LYS A 228 11.00 -24.27 -21.71
CA LYS A 228 10.51 -25.57 -21.22
C LYS A 228 10.02 -26.50 -22.34
N ASP A 229 9.80 -25.99 -23.55
CA ASP A 229 9.42 -26.83 -24.70
C ASP A 229 10.63 -27.58 -25.27
N ARG A 230 11.85 -27.12 -24.94
CA ARG A 230 13.12 -27.63 -25.49
C ARG A 230 14.14 -28.02 -24.44
N ASP A 231 13.82 -27.83 -23.16
CA ASP A 231 14.71 -28.05 -22.02
C ASP A 231 16.07 -27.34 -22.15
N ILE A 232 16.03 -26.04 -22.48
CA ILE A 232 17.25 -25.22 -22.62
C ILE A 232 17.13 -23.87 -21.92
N VAL A 233 18.27 -23.35 -21.47
CA VAL A 233 18.40 -21.94 -21.07
C VAL A 233 18.72 -21.11 -22.31
N VAL A 234 17.96 -20.04 -22.52
CA VAL A 234 18.08 -19.15 -23.68
C VAL A 234 18.47 -17.75 -23.21
N ILE A 235 19.41 -17.11 -23.91
CA ILE A 235 19.88 -15.74 -23.68
C ILE A 235 19.82 -14.91 -24.96
N LYS A 236 19.48 -13.62 -24.86
CA LYS A 236 19.54 -12.67 -25.98
C LYS A 236 20.92 -12.03 -26.08
N ILE A 237 21.58 -12.14 -27.24
CA ILE A 237 22.91 -11.58 -27.50
C ILE A 237 22.89 -10.90 -28.87
N LYS A 238 23.22 -9.60 -28.92
CA LYS A 238 23.21 -8.77 -30.13
C LYS A 238 21.89 -8.90 -30.89
N GLY A 239 20.77 -8.88 -30.17
CA GLY A 239 19.41 -8.99 -30.70
C GLY A 239 18.98 -10.40 -31.11
N LYS A 240 19.84 -11.43 -30.99
CA LYS A 240 19.52 -12.82 -31.37
C LYS A 240 19.38 -13.71 -30.13
N TRP A 241 18.39 -14.59 -30.15
CA TRP A 241 18.24 -15.62 -29.12
C TRP A 241 19.26 -16.74 -29.36
N MET A 242 20.00 -17.10 -28.32
CA MET A 242 21.03 -18.12 -28.34
C MET A 242 20.85 -19.07 -27.16
N LYS A 243 21.19 -20.34 -27.36
CA LYS A 243 21.26 -21.32 -26.27
C LYS A 243 22.47 -21.01 -25.39
N VAL A 244 22.29 -21.02 -24.08
CA VAL A 244 23.41 -21.05 -23.12
C VAL A 244 24.00 -22.46 -23.14
N ALA A 245 25.29 -22.56 -23.45
CA ALA A 245 26.01 -23.82 -23.38
C ALA A 245 26.23 -24.20 -21.91
N VAL A 246 25.83 -25.42 -21.56
CA VAL A 246 26.04 -26.02 -20.23
C VAL A 246 26.64 -27.40 -20.42
N GLU A 247 27.43 -27.84 -19.45
CA GLU A 247 27.97 -29.19 -19.39
C GLU A 247 27.20 -29.98 -18.34
N ALA A 248 27.10 -31.29 -18.55
CA ALA A 248 26.59 -32.17 -17.51
C ALA A 248 27.50 -32.09 -16.28
N LEU A 249 26.93 -32.32 -15.10
CA LEU A 249 27.74 -32.48 -13.90
C LEU A 249 28.67 -33.71 -14.07
N PRO A 250 29.85 -33.70 -13.44
CA PRO A 250 30.68 -34.90 -13.35
C PRO A 250 29.90 -36.09 -12.79
N ASP A 251 30.22 -37.31 -13.23
CA ASP A 251 29.48 -38.53 -12.84
C ASP A 251 29.45 -38.77 -11.31
N ASP A 252 30.45 -38.27 -10.60
CA ASP A 252 30.62 -38.35 -9.14
C ASP A 252 29.94 -37.21 -8.37
N VAL A 253 29.36 -36.22 -9.06
CA VAL A 253 28.64 -35.10 -8.44
C VAL A 253 27.14 -35.29 -8.59
N ARG A 254 26.44 -35.52 -7.47
CA ARG A 254 24.99 -35.63 -7.40
C ARG A 254 24.43 -34.77 -6.27
N TYR A 255 23.23 -34.25 -6.48
CA TYR A 255 22.50 -33.47 -5.50
C TYR A 255 21.26 -34.27 -5.09
N ASP A 256 21.24 -34.84 -3.88
CA ASP A 256 20.22 -35.80 -3.40
C ASP A 256 19.00 -35.13 -2.73
N PHE A 257 18.82 -33.82 -2.91
CA PHE A 257 17.72 -33.06 -2.33
C PHE A 257 16.48 -32.98 -3.23
#